data_AF-A0A2M7SY52-F1
#
_entry.id   AF-A0A2M7SY52-F1
#
_cell.length_a   1.000
_cell.length_b   1.000
_cell.length_c   1.000
_cell.angle_alpha   90.00
_cell.angle_beta   90.00
_cell.angle_gamma   90.00
#
_symmetry.space_group_name_H-M   'P 1'
#
loop_
_entity.id
_entity.type
_entity.pdbx_description
1 polymer ?
#
loop_
_entity_poly.entity_id
_entity_poly.type
_entity_poly.pdbx_seq_one_letter_code
_entity_poly.pdbx_strand_id
1 'polypeptide(L)'
;MTSDGYFENTLPNLSLTNSALSDKKGEGDKAIWAAVQAWMEGQVAPADFAAWVMPLNFLKKDGGRVVLAVPTMFMQDWVKKHYRDPIAEGWRHVTGKDVAVDFDVVPVWQSMGRDGGGATEVLGGTQGGPKDKSEVSNGGATGGAAATAKTHDWLAGNELDARYSFDSFVTGKSNQFAFAAAQRVAEEMGSFNPFFLHGGVGLGKTHLMQAVGHALKARNPDVVIQYLSAEQFLYTFIRAIREKNTLAFKELFRAVDVLMIDDIQFIAGKESTQEEFFHTFNTLVSLGKQVILTADKSPHDLPNIEDRLRSRLGSGLAIEVHAPDVETRQAILEQKAASMDLELPHDVSVYLATNIASNVRELEGALNRLAAFSRLTGQELTIAFAKDQLRDLLRVQTKVVGMDDIQKQVAEYFKIRVADLHAPRRDRAVARPRQVAMYLCKQLTSRSYPDIGRAFGGRDHTTVMHACQQIVNLLERDARLVEDVKLLEQMLTAR
;
A
#
# COMPACT_ATOMS: atom_id res chain seq x y z
N MET A 1 -50.20 18.23 -33.17
CA MET A 1 -51.28 18.00 -32.18
C MET A 1 -50.81 16.89 -31.26
N THR A 2 -51.02 17.11 -29.97
CA THR A 2 -50.31 16.58 -28.80
C THR A 2 -50.32 15.05 -28.65
N SER A 3 -49.17 14.47 -28.27
CA SER A 3 -49.06 13.10 -27.77
C SER A 3 -48.43 13.10 -26.37
N ASP A 4 -49.10 12.38 -25.49
CA ASP A 4 -48.82 12.12 -24.08
C ASP A 4 -47.48 11.41 -23.80
N GLY A 5 -47.05 11.47 -22.53
CA GLY A 5 -46.09 10.52 -21.97
C GLY A 5 -45.35 10.99 -20.71
N TYR A 6 -46.07 11.10 -19.59
CA TYR A 6 -45.44 11.15 -18.26
C TYR A 6 -44.87 9.77 -17.90
N PHE A 7 -43.58 9.71 -17.55
CA PHE A 7 -42.95 8.54 -16.94
C PHE A 7 -43.25 8.53 -15.43
N GLU A 8 -44.16 7.66 -14.99
CA GLU A 8 -44.21 7.15 -13.62
C GLU A 8 -43.15 6.06 -13.47
N ASN A 9 -42.20 6.24 -12.55
CA ASN A 9 -41.24 5.22 -12.17
C ASN A 9 -41.70 4.57 -10.85
N THR A 10 -42.48 3.51 -10.97
CA THR A 10 -42.91 2.64 -9.86
C THR A 10 -41.77 1.67 -9.50
N LEU A 11 -41.35 1.66 -8.23
CA LEU A 11 -40.41 0.67 -7.68
C LEU A 11 -40.99 -0.75 -7.78
N PRO A 12 -40.18 -1.79 -8.07
CA PRO A 12 -40.68 -3.15 -8.12
C PRO A 12 -40.94 -3.70 -6.71
N ASN A 13 -42.19 -4.09 -6.49
CA ASN A 13 -42.68 -4.78 -5.31
C ASN A 13 -42.22 -6.25 -5.36
N LEU A 14 -41.23 -6.63 -4.55
CA LEU A 14 -40.78 -8.02 -4.39
C LEU A 14 -41.42 -8.63 -3.13
N SER A 15 -42.60 -9.22 -3.31
CA SER A 15 -43.17 -10.18 -2.36
C SER A 15 -42.51 -11.56 -2.57
N LEU A 16 -41.58 -11.93 -1.69
CA LEU A 16 -41.01 -13.28 -1.69
C LEU A 16 -41.89 -14.21 -0.83
N THR A 17 -42.64 -15.07 -1.52
CA THR A 17 -43.35 -16.20 -0.94
C THR A 17 -42.37 -17.32 -0.54
N ASN A 18 -42.69 -17.95 0.59
CA ASN A 18 -42.01 -19.11 1.16
C ASN A 18 -41.90 -20.26 0.15
N SER A 19 -40.66 -20.70 -0.15
CA SER A 19 -40.26 -22.12 -0.21
C SER A 19 -38.91 -22.28 -0.91
N ALA A 20 -38.01 -23.03 -0.28
CA ALA A 20 -36.75 -23.58 -0.80
C ALA A 20 -35.46 -22.74 -0.60
N LEU A 21 -35.02 -22.56 0.65
CA LEU A 21 -33.60 -22.33 0.98
C LEU A 21 -33.26 -22.96 2.34
N SER A 22 -32.84 -24.23 2.34
CA SER A 22 -31.93 -24.76 3.36
C SER A 22 -30.50 -24.65 2.80
N ASP A 23 -29.61 -24.02 3.58
CA ASP A 23 -28.16 -23.80 3.35
C ASP A 23 -27.65 -22.54 2.61
N LYS A 24 -28.36 -21.41 2.66
CA LYS A 24 -27.81 -20.08 2.28
C LYS A 24 -28.10 -18.96 3.28
N LYS A 25 -27.81 -19.18 4.56
CA LYS A 25 -28.08 -18.18 5.63
C LYS A 25 -27.27 -16.87 5.46
N GLY A 26 -26.08 -16.92 4.87
CA GLY A 26 -25.19 -15.75 4.71
C GLY A 26 -25.41 -14.86 3.48
N GLU A 27 -26.00 -15.38 2.39
CA GLU A 27 -26.30 -14.57 1.19
C GLU A 27 -27.51 -13.65 1.42
N GLY A 28 -28.52 -14.12 2.16
CA GLY A 28 -29.70 -13.32 2.49
C GLY A 28 -29.38 -12.09 3.36
N ASP A 29 -28.48 -12.22 4.34
CA ASP A 29 -28.13 -11.11 5.22
C ASP A 29 -27.25 -10.04 4.54
N LYS A 30 -26.43 -10.43 3.54
CA LYS A 30 -25.70 -9.46 2.70
C LYS A 30 -26.64 -8.66 1.80
N ALA A 31 -27.66 -9.31 1.24
CA ALA A 31 -28.69 -8.62 0.45
C ALA A 31 -29.52 -7.65 1.32
N ILE A 32 -29.81 -8.03 2.57
CA ILE A 32 -30.45 -7.14 3.55
C ILE A 32 -29.56 -5.93 3.84
N TRP A 33 -28.25 -6.12 4.02
CA TRP A 33 -27.32 -5.00 4.23
C TRP A 33 -27.30 -4.01 3.06
N ALA A 34 -27.25 -4.50 1.82
CA ALA A 34 -27.31 -3.63 0.64
C ALA A 34 -28.61 -2.80 0.59
N ALA A 35 -29.75 -3.39 0.97
CA ALA A 35 -31.02 -2.68 1.08
C ALA A 35 -31.03 -1.64 2.21
N VAL A 36 -30.36 -1.92 3.34
CA VAL A 36 -30.17 -0.95 4.44
C VAL A 36 -29.28 0.21 4.00
N GLN A 37 -28.21 -0.05 3.23
CA GLN A 37 -27.36 1.01 2.67
C GLN A 37 -28.14 1.89 1.68
N ALA A 38 -28.94 1.31 0.79
CA ALA A 38 -29.79 2.08 -0.12
C ALA A 38 -30.83 2.95 0.61
N TRP A 39 -31.38 2.45 1.72
CA TRP A 39 -32.28 3.24 2.57
C TRP A 39 -31.54 4.39 3.27
N MET A 40 -30.33 4.13 3.79
CA MET A 40 -29.48 5.13 4.44
C MET A 40 -29.04 6.26 3.50
N GLU A 41 -28.86 5.96 2.20
CA GLU A 41 -28.50 6.96 1.18
C GLU A 41 -29.55 8.08 1.06
N GLY A 42 -30.82 7.77 1.33
CA GLY A 42 -31.90 8.76 1.36
C GLY A 42 -32.05 9.51 2.69
N GLN A 43 -31.34 9.10 3.75
CA GLN A 43 -31.47 9.65 5.11
C GLN A 43 -30.25 10.47 5.56
N VAL A 44 -29.13 10.34 4.87
CA VAL A 44 -27.85 10.96 5.23
C VAL A 44 -27.37 11.86 4.09
N ALA A 45 -26.68 12.96 4.42
CA ALA A 45 -26.10 13.83 3.39
C ALA A 45 -25.17 13.01 2.46
N PRO A 46 -25.18 13.23 1.13
CA PRO A 46 -24.42 12.38 0.19
C PRO A 46 -22.93 12.26 0.50
N ALA A 47 -22.31 13.33 0.98
CA ALA A 47 -20.91 13.34 1.39
C ALA A 47 -20.64 12.49 2.64
N ASP A 48 -21.57 12.47 3.59
CA ASP A 48 -21.47 11.70 4.82
C ASP A 48 -21.78 10.22 4.58
N PHE A 49 -22.74 9.92 3.70
CA PHE A 49 -23.03 8.56 3.26
C PHE A 49 -21.80 7.91 2.60
N ALA A 50 -21.19 8.62 1.64
CA ALA A 50 -19.98 8.16 0.96
C ALA A 50 -18.79 7.98 1.92
N ALA A 51 -18.66 8.85 2.93
CA ALA A 51 -17.54 8.81 3.87
C ALA A 51 -17.70 7.78 4.99
N TRP A 52 -18.92 7.56 5.50
CA TRP A 52 -19.14 6.84 6.77
C TRP A 52 -19.97 5.58 6.65
N VAL A 53 -20.80 5.45 5.62
CA VAL A 53 -21.78 4.36 5.48
C VAL A 53 -21.40 3.42 4.34
N MET A 54 -20.96 3.97 3.20
CA MET A 54 -20.49 3.20 2.06
C MET A 54 -19.30 2.28 2.42
N PRO A 55 -18.29 2.70 3.22
CA PRO A 55 -17.13 1.85 3.50
C PRO A 55 -17.41 0.70 4.47
N LEU A 56 -18.60 0.64 5.06
CA LEU A 56 -19.00 -0.41 6.00
C LEU A 56 -19.37 -1.69 5.25
N ASN A 57 -18.78 -2.81 5.67
CA ASN A 57 -19.09 -4.11 5.09
C ASN A 57 -19.79 -5.02 6.08
N PHE A 58 -20.78 -5.78 5.64
CA PHE A 58 -21.42 -6.79 6.48
C PHE A 58 -20.44 -7.94 6.82
N LEU A 59 -20.23 -8.21 8.11
CA LEU A 59 -19.42 -9.33 8.56
C LEU A 59 -20.27 -10.55 8.87
N LYS A 60 -21.17 -10.42 9.85
CA LYS A 60 -21.99 -11.54 10.34
C LYS A 60 -23.21 -11.03 11.07
N LYS A 61 -24.20 -11.91 11.23
CA LYS A 61 -25.37 -11.72 12.07
C LYS A 61 -25.58 -12.94 12.93
N ASP A 62 -25.73 -12.73 14.23
CA ASP A 62 -25.97 -13.79 15.20
C ASP A 62 -26.98 -13.33 16.26
N GLY A 63 -27.98 -14.17 16.55
CA GLY A 63 -28.91 -13.97 17.68
C GLY A 63 -29.57 -12.58 17.81
N GLY A 64 -29.87 -11.88 16.72
CA GLY A 64 -30.45 -10.52 16.76
C GLY A 64 -29.43 -9.38 16.81
N ARG A 65 -28.14 -9.70 16.65
CA ARG A 65 -27.04 -8.73 16.51
C ARG A 65 -26.44 -8.79 15.10
N VAL A 66 -26.17 -7.63 14.52
CA VAL A 66 -25.43 -7.46 13.26
C VAL A 66 -24.07 -6.86 13.57
N VAL A 67 -23.03 -7.40 12.95
CA VAL A 67 -21.66 -6.88 13.05
C VAL A 67 -21.20 -6.37 11.68
N LEU A 68 -20.77 -5.11 11.64
CA LEU A 68 -20.24 -4.46 10.45
C LEU A 68 -18.72 -4.23 10.57
N ALA A 69 -17.98 -4.50 9.50
CA ALA A 69 -16.57 -4.18 9.39
C ALA A 69 -16.36 -2.69 9.21
N VAL A 70 -15.45 -2.15 10.01
CA VAL A 70 -14.91 -0.81 9.85
C VAL A 70 -13.40 -0.88 9.63
N PRO A 71 -12.83 -0.02 8.76
CA PRO A 71 -11.43 -0.06 8.40
C PRO A 71 -10.48 0.36 9.52
N THR A 72 -10.96 1.18 10.47
CA THR A 72 -10.16 1.73 11.57
C THR A 72 -10.97 1.81 12.86
N MET A 73 -10.29 1.79 14.01
CA MET A 73 -10.92 1.96 15.33
C MET A 73 -11.60 3.32 15.48
N PHE A 74 -11.05 4.35 14.83
CA PHE A 74 -11.68 5.67 14.77
C PHE A 74 -13.02 5.65 14.02
N MET A 75 -13.08 4.97 12.86
CA MET A 75 -14.33 4.82 12.12
C MET A 75 -15.35 4.00 12.93
N GLN A 76 -14.88 3.01 13.70
CA GLN A 76 -15.70 2.29 14.68
C GLN A 76 -16.38 3.27 15.66
N ASP A 77 -15.59 4.12 16.33
CA ASP A 77 -16.11 5.05 17.33
C ASP A 77 -17.05 6.09 16.73
N TRP A 78 -16.71 6.63 15.55
CA TRP A 78 -17.52 7.62 14.87
C TRP A 78 -18.85 7.05 14.38
N VAL A 79 -18.82 5.91 13.70
CA VAL A 79 -20.01 5.26 13.15
C VAL A 79 -20.89 4.68 14.26
N LYS A 80 -20.27 4.13 15.31
CA LYS A 80 -20.99 3.70 16.51
C LYS A 80 -21.69 4.85 17.23
N LYS A 81 -21.11 6.05 17.21
CA LYS A 81 -21.70 7.24 17.86
C LYS A 81 -22.80 7.91 17.03
N HIS A 82 -22.63 8.01 15.71
CA HIS A 82 -23.52 8.82 14.86
C HIS A 82 -24.46 8.00 13.96
N TYR A 83 -24.10 6.76 13.63
CA TYR A 83 -24.82 5.95 12.64
C TYR A 83 -25.31 4.60 13.18
N ARG A 84 -25.04 4.24 14.44
CA ARG A 84 -25.56 3.00 15.04
C ARG A 84 -27.08 2.95 15.03
N ASP A 85 -27.73 4.00 15.52
CA ASP A 85 -29.19 4.06 15.61
C ASP A 85 -29.84 4.20 14.21
N PRO A 86 -29.34 5.06 13.30
CA PRO A 86 -29.80 5.06 11.90
C PRO A 86 -29.68 3.71 11.20
N ILE A 87 -28.59 2.98 11.41
CA ILE A 87 -28.41 1.65 10.80
C ILE A 87 -29.40 0.64 11.40
N ALA A 88 -29.64 0.69 12.71
CA ALA A 88 -30.63 -0.16 13.37
C ALA A 88 -32.05 0.13 12.86
N GLU A 89 -32.39 1.40 12.67
CA GLU A 89 -33.66 1.84 12.10
C GLU A 89 -33.82 1.37 10.64
N GLY A 90 -32.77 1.50 9.82
CA GLY A 90 -32.78 0.97 8.46
C GLY A 90 -32.99 -0.54 8.43
N TRP A 91 -32.39 -1.27 9.37
CA TRP A 91 -32.60 -2.71 9.48
C TRP A 91 -34.03 -3.08 9.86
N ARG A 92 -34.64 -2.33 10.79
CA ARG A 92 -36.05 -2.49 11.14
C ARG A 92 -36.95 -2.16 9.96
N HIS A 93 -36.64 -1.11 9.19
CA HIS A 93 -37.41 -0.74 8.00
C HIS A 93 -37.39 -1.84 6.94
N VAL A 94 -36.22 -2.43 6.67
CA VAL A 94 -36.04 -3.46 5.64
C VAL A 94 -36.59 -4.83 6.08
N THR A 95 -36.49 -5.19 7.36
CA THR A 95 -36.80 -6.56 7.83
C THR A 95 -37.97 -6.69 8.78
N GLY A 96 -38.52 -5.58 9.28
CA GLY A 96 -39.55 -5.54 10.32
C GLY A 96 -39.08 -5.99 11.70
N LYS A 97 -37.76 -6.19 11.90
CA LYS A 97 -37.18 -6.70 13.16
C LYS A 97 -36.11 -5.74 13.67
N ASP A 98 -36.12 -5.50 14.98
CA ASP A 98 -35.04 -4.78 15.65
C ASP A 98 -33.78 -5.65 15.73
N VAL A 99 -32.62 -5.03 15.52
CA VAL A 99 -31.32 -5.66 15.66
C VAL A 99 -30.37 -4.76 16.45
N ALA A 100 -29.50 -5.36 17.24
CA ALA A 100 -28.36 -4.65 17.83
C ALA A 100 -27.26 -4.51 16.78
N VAL A 101 -26.77 -3.29 16.55
CA VAL A 101 -25.68 -3.01 15.60
C VAL A 101 -24.37 -2.86 16.38
N ASP A 102 -23.39 -3.68 16.04
CA ASP A 102 -22.02 -3.60 16.52
C ASP A 102 -21.05 -3.49 15.33
N PHE A 103 -19.82 -3.06 15.62
CA PHE A 103 -18.79 -2.81 14.61
C PHE A 103 -17.51 -3.52 15.03
N ASP A 104 -16.79 -4.12 14.10
CA ASP A 104 -15.48 -4.74 14.32
C ASP A 104 -14.44 -4.10 13.39
N VAL A 105 -13.26 -3.78 13.93
CA VAL A 105 -12.16 -3.22 13.14
C VAL A 105 -11.52 -4.31 12.30
N VAL A 106 -11.73 -4.21 10.98
CA VAL A 106 -11.12 -5.08 9.98
C VAL A 106 -10.32 -4.18 9.03
N PRO A 107 -8.99 -4.16 9.14
CA PRO A 107 -8.13 -3.38 8.24
C PRO A 107 -8.46 -3.67 6.77
N VAL A 108 -8.51 -2.64 5.92
CA VAL A 108 -8.97 -2.70 4.50
C VAL A 108 -8.28 -3.81 3.68
N TRP A 109 -7.06 -4.22 4.04
CA TRP A 109 -6.36 -5.31 3.37
C TRP A 109 -6.93 -6.72 3.66
N GLN A 110 -7.83 -6.86 4.64
CA GLN A 110 -8.58 -8.09 4.90
C GLN A 110 -10.00 -8.08 4.29
N SER A 111 -10.57 -6.92 3.94
CA SER A 111 -11.91 -6.83 3.34
C SER A 111 -11.91 -6.87 1.81
N MET A 112 -10.77 -6.63 1.15
CA MET A 112 -10.61 -6.79 -0.32
C MET A 112 -10.37 -8.24 -0.73
N GLY A 113 -11.17 -9.14 -0.17
CA GLY A 113 -11.11 -10.59 -0.36
C GLY A 113 -12.47 -11.18 -0.72
N ARG A 114 -13.23 -10.53 -1.61
CA ARG A 114 -14.16 -11.13 -2.59
C ARG A 114 -15.04 -10.04 -3.21
N ASP A 115 -15.12 -10.10 -4.53
CA ASP A 115 -16.01 -9.36 -5.42
C ASP A 115 -15.55 -7.93 -5.75
N GLY A 116 -14.97 -7.81 -6.95
CA GLY A 116 -14.37 -6.59 -7.46
C GLY A 116 -15.37 -5.64 -8.13
N GLY A 117 -14.89 -4.43 -8.40
CA GLY A 117 -15.52 -3.49 -9.32
C GLY A 117 -15.42 -2.03 -8.89
N GLY A 118 -14.40 -1.33 -9.41
CA GLY A 118 -14.48 0.06 -9.88
C GLY A 118 -14.74 1.19 -8.88
N ALA A 119 -13.76 2.08 -8.72
CA ALA A 119 -14.01 3.52 -8.56
C ALA A 119 -12.75 4.31 -8.96
N THR A 120 -12.59 4.52 -10.27
CA THR A 120 -11.74 5.55 -10.87
C THR A 120 -12.64 6.74 -11.20
N GLU A 121 -12.17 7.97 -10.94
CA GLU A 121 -12.79 9.27 -11.29
C GLU A 121 -14.12 9.52 -10.54
N VAL A 122 -14.33 10.62 -9.82
CA VAL A 122 -14.55 11.99 -10.33
C VAL A 122 -14.31 12.97 -9.18
N LEU A 123 -13.32 13.87 -9.29
CA LEU A 123 -13.35 15.18 -8.63
C LEU A 123 -12.60 16.19 -9.52
N GLY A 124 -13.25 16.56 -10.63
CA GLY A 124 -13.00 17.81 -11.36
C GLY A 124 -14.00 18.87 -10.89
N GLY A 125 -13.53 20.10 -10.68
CA GLY A 125 -14.14 21.11 -9.81
C GLY A 125 -15.38 21.85 -10.33
N THR A 126 -15.87 22.77 -9.50
CA THR A 126 -16.26 24.14 -9.90
C THR A 126 -16.60 25.00 -8.67
N GLN A 127 -16.34 26.29 -8.83
CA GLN A 127 -16.52 27.40 -7.90
C GLN A 127 -17.99 27.70 -7.59
N GLY A 128 -18.24 28.34 -6.44
CA GLY A 128 -19.48 29.06 -6.17
C GLY A 128 -19.66 29.39 -4.69
N GLY A 129 -19.19 30.57 -4.25
CA GLY A 129 -19.52 31.09 -2.93
C GLY A 129 -20.99 31.52 -2.81
N PRO A 130 -21.44 31.86 -1.60
CA PRO A 130 -21.76 33.27 -1.39
C PRO A 130 -21.13 33.86 -0.14
N LYS A 131 -20.82 35.15 -0.27
CA LYS A 131 -20.41 36.10 0.75
C LYS A 131 -21.49 36.20 1.83
N ASP A 132 -21.08 36.33 3.08
CA ASP A 132 -21.75 37.30 3.94
C ASP A 132 -20.77 38.01 4.89
N LYS A 133 -21.01 39.31 5.04
CA LYS A 133 -20.25 40.26 5.83
C LYS A 133 -20.83 40.28 7.25
N SER A 134 -19.97 40.25 8.26
CA SER A 134 -20.21 41.01 9.49
C SER A 134 -18.91 41.16 10.24
N GLU A 135 -18.43 42.39 10.29
CA GLU A 135 -17.51 42.89 11.32
C GLU A 135 -18.21 42.82 12.69
N VAL A 136 -17.45 42.68 13.79
CA VAL A 136 -17.41 43.68 14.89
C VAL A 136 -16.32 43.28 15.93
N SER A 137 -15.49 44.30 16.18
CA SER A 137 -14.72 44.69 17.38
C SER A 137 -13.68 43.79 18.05
N ASN A 138 -12.48 44.38 18.08
CA ASN A 138 -11.36 44.15 18.97
C ASN A 138 -11.66 44.59 20.42
N GLY A 139 -11.12 43.89 21.42
CA GLY A 139 -11.27 44.25 22.84
C GLY A 139 -10.54 43.35 23.85
N GLY A 140 -9.24 43.60 24.04
CA GLY A 140 -8.53 43.65 25.33
C GLY A 140 -8.66 42.53 26.39
N ALA A 141 -7.59 41.73 26.48
CA ALA A 141 -6.73 41.51 27.65
C ALA A 141 -7.18 40.67 28.89
N THR A 142 -6.23 39.79 29.27
CA THR A 142 -5.91 39.20 30.58
C THR A 142 -6.73 38.02 31.13
N GLY A 143 -6.02 36.90 31.33
CA GLY A 143 -6.37 35.91 32.35
C GLY A 143 -6.18 34.45 31.92
N GLY A 144 -5.17 33.77 32.47
CA GLY A 144 -5.20 32.32 32.64
C GLY A 144 -4.17 31.51 31.86
N ALA A 145 -2.91 31.59 32.29
CA ALA A 145 -1.93 30.52 32.08
C ALA A 145 -2.39 29.26 32.84
N ALA A 146 -3.27 28.44 32.25
CA ALA A 146 -3.68 27.12 32.74
C ALA A 146 -4.44 26.29 31.69
N ALA A 147 -4.03 26.33 30.42
CA ALA A 147 -4.72 25.60 29.33
C ALA A 147 -3.80 24.68 28.48
N THR A 148 -2.64 24.27 29.01
CA THR A 148 -1.64 23.45 28.28
C THR A 148 -1.68 21.96 28.62
N ALA A 149 -2.86 21.37 28.88
CA ALA A 149 -2.95 19.92 29.13
C ALA A 149 -4.31 19.30 28.73
N LYS A 150 -4.87 19.69 27.59
CA LYS A 150 -5.71 18.77 26.80
C LYS A 150 -4.89 18.33 25.62
N THR A 151 -3.95 17.43 25.88
CA THR A 151 -3.20 16.68 24.87
C THR A 151 -4.19 16.19 23.81
N HIS A 152 -3.86 16.44 22.54
CA HIS A 152 -4.68 16.05 21.39
C HIS A 152 -4.91 14.53 21.39
N ASP A 153 -6.03 14.10 21.99
CA ASP A 153 -6.47 12.72 22.22
C ASP A 153 -6.49 11.85 20.95
N TRP A 154 -6.45 12.47 19.76
CA TRP A 154 -6.46 11.80 18.46
C TRP A 154 -5.06 11.53 17.86
N LEU A 155 -3.99 12.03 18.49
CA LEU A 155 -2.61 11.57 18.22
C LEU A 155 -2.25 10.32 19.05
N ALA A 156 -3.18 9.85 19.89
CA ALA A 156 -3.06 8.55 20.55
C ALA A 156 -2.87 7.48 19.47
N GLY A 157 -1.72 6.78 19.50
CA GLY A 157 -1.31 5.82 18.47
C GLY A 157 -0.17 6.28 17.54
N ASN A 158 0.33 7.52 17.70
CA ASN A 158 1.56 7.99 17.05
C ASN A 158 2.82 7.73 17.90
N GLU A 159 2.71 6.84 18.89
CA GLU A 159 3.85 6.37 19.67
C GLU A 159 4.77 5.51 18.80
N LEU A 160 6.07 5.59 19.07
CA LEU A 160 7.06 4.77 18.38
C LEU A 160 6.87 3.30 18.79
N ASP A 161 6.78 2.40 17.81
CA ASP A 161 6.65 0.97 18.04
C ASP A 161 7.94 0.44 18.67
N ALA A 162 7.86 -0.10 19.88
CA ALA A 162 9.01 -0.60 20.65
C ALA A 162 9.79 -1.71 19.92
N ARG A 163 9.18 -2.38 18.93
CA ARG A 163 9.84 -3.42 18.13
C ARG A 163 10.82 -2.86 17.12
N TYR A 164 10.74 -1.58 16.79
CA TYR A 164 11.57 -0.94 15.75
C TYR A 164 12.74 -0.16 16.35
N SER A 165 13.69 -0.86 16.97
CA SER A 165 14.92 -0.28 17.52
C SER A 165 16.15 -0.62 16.66
N PHE A 166 17.29 0.02 16.90
CA PHE A 166 18.54 -0.36 16.22
C PHE A 166 18.98 -1.78 16.57
N ASP A 167 18.75 -2.22 17.82
CA ASP A 167 19.13 -3.56 18.28
C ASP A 167 18.35 -4.67 17.57
N SER A 168 17.10 -4.40 17.18
CA SER A 168 16.26 -5.34 16.43
C SER A 168 16.44 -5.27 14.91
N PHE A 169 17.33 -4.40 14.41
CA PHE A 169 17.59 -4.23 12.99
C PHE A 169 18.83 -5.02 12.55
N VAL A 170 18.64 -6.01 11.68
CA VAL A 170 19.76 -6.77 11.10
C VAL A 170 20.44 -5.98 9.99
N THR A 171 21.73 -5.73 10.19
CA THR A 171 22.58 -5.09 9.18
C THR A 171 23.20 -6.11 8.23
N GLY A 172 23.21 -5.78 6.94
CA GLY A 172 23.90 -6.50 5.87
C GLY A 172 24.41 -5.54 4.81
N LYS A 173 25.11 -6.04 3.79
CA LYS A 173 25.74 -5.19 2.76
C LYS A 173 24.76 -4.26 2.05
N SER A 174 23.50 -4.68 1.90
CA SER A 174 22.45 -3.94 1.20
C SER A 174 21.85 -2.77 1.99
N ASN A 175 21.98 -2.75 3.32
CA ASN A 175 21.36 -1.76 4.20
C ASN A 175 22.35 -1.11 5.19
N GLN A 176 23.62 -1.52 5.20
CA GLN A 176 24.65 -1.02 6.12
C GLN A 176 24.83 0.50 6.05
N PHE A 177 24.80 1.08 4.84
CA PHE A 177 24.93 2.53 4.67
C PHE A 177 23.73 3.29 5.24
N ALA A 178 22.51 2.80 5.00
CA ALA A 178 21.29 3.38 5.56
C ALA A 178 21.26 3.28 7.09
N PHE A 179 21.71 2.16 7.65
CA PHE A 179 21.84 1.96 9.09
C PHE A 179 22.86 2.94 9.71
N ALA A 180 24.06 3.05 9.13
CA ALA A 180 25.09 3.97 9.62
C ALA A 180 24.64 5.44 9.56
N ALA A 181 23.96 5.83 8.48
CA ALA A 181 23.39 7.17 8.36
C ALA A 181 22.28 7.42 9.40
N ALA A 182 21.40 6.45 9.63
CA ALA A 182 20.39 6.54 10.69
C ALA A 182 21.03 6.70 12.08
N GLN A 183 22.07 5.94 12.40
CA GLN A 183 22.81 6.11 13.65
C GLN A 183 23.40 7.52 13.78
N ARG A 184 23.98 8.05 12.69
CA ARG A 184 24.54 9.41 12.69
C ARG A 184 23.49 10.49 12.96
N VAL A 185 22.29 10.36 12.39
CA VAL A 185 21.16 11.27 12.66
C VAL A 185 20.70 11.17 14.13
N ALA A 186 20.72 9.96 14.71
CA ALA A 186 20.38 9.76 16.12
C ALA A 186 21.45 10.33 17.09
N GLU A 187 22.70 10.44 16.65
CA GLU A 187 23.81 11.05 17.41
C GLU A 187 23.81 12.58 17.32
N GLU A 188 23.48 13.14 16.15
CA GLU A 188 23.53 14.58 15.91
C GLU A 188 22.36 15.03 15.04
N MET A 189 21.33 15.59 15.69
CA MET A 189 20.20 16.22 15.01
C MET A 189 20.69 17.38 14.13
N GLY A 190 20.09 17.52 12.95
CA GLY A 190 20.42 18.57 11.99
C GLY A 190 21.61 18.26 11.07
N SER A 191 22.41 17.23 11.36
CA SER A 191 23.57 16.82 10.53
C SER A 191 23.16 16.45 9.10
N PHE A 192 22.01 15.79 8.95
CA PHE A 192 21.40 15.45 7.67
C PHE A 192 19.92 15.83 7.70
N ASN A 193 19.57 16.99 7.15
CA ASN A 193 18.21 17.51 7.22
C ASN A 193 17.72 18.01 5.85
N PRO A 194 16.70 17.38 5.25
CA PRO A 194 16.00 16.19 5.76
C PRO A 194 16.84 14.92 5.67
N PHE A 195 16.52 13.95 6.52
CA PHE A 195 16.97 12.58 6.36
C PHE A 195 15.88 11.79 5.61
N PHE A 196 16.19 11.34 4.39
CA PHE A 196 15.21 10.77 3.47
C PHE A 196 15.58 9.32 3.14
N LEU A 197 14.75 8.36 3.56
CA LEU A 197 14.92 6.94 3.31
C LEU A 197 13.99 6.48 2.18
N HIS A 198 14.51 5.90 1.11
CA HIS A 198 13.67 5.36 0.05
C HIS A 198 14.02 3.94 -0.36
N GLY A 199 13.10 3.29 -1.07
CA GLY A 199 13.28 1.91 -1.56
C GLY A 199 11.96 1.15 -1.57
N GLY A 200 12.00 -0.09 -2.07
CA GLY A 200 10.83 -0.96 -2.16
C GLY A 200 10.10 -1.24 -0.84
N VAL A 201 8.97 -1.94 -0.95
CA VAL A 201 8.13 -2.31 0.19
C VAL A 201 8.86 -3.31 1.09
N GLY A 202 8.73 -3.16 2.41
CA GLY A 202 9.24 -4.13 3.37
C GLY A 202 10.76 -4.25 3.41
N LEU A 203 11.49 -3.15 3.17
CA LEU A 203 12.95 -3.12 3.24
C LEU A 203 13.51 -2.53 4.55
N GLY A 204 12.64 -2.18 5.50
CA GLY A 204 13.04 -1.67 6.81
C GLY A 204 13.11 -0.15 6.94
N LYS A 205 12.56 0.62 5.98
CA LYS A 205 12.52 2.10 6.04
C LYS A 205 11.85 2.63 7.32
N THR A 206 10.62 2.18 7.59
CA THR A 206 9.87 2.52 8.81
C THR A 206 10.63 2.09 10.07
N HIS A 207 11.27 0.92 10.04
CA HIS A 207 12.06 0.41 11.16
C HIS A 207 13.23 1.35 11.46
N LEU A 208 14.05 1.69 10.46
CA LEU A 208 15.17 2.62 10.63
C LEU A 208 14.70 4.01 11.11
N MET A 209 13.64 4.55 10.52
CA MET A 209 13.09 5.85 10.95
C MET A 209 12.68 5.85 12.42
N GLN A 210 11.94 4.82 12.87
CA GLN A 210 11.53 4.73 14.27
C GLN A 210 12.68 4.39 15.22
N ALA A 211 13.67 3.62 14.76
CA ALA A 211 14.89 3.34 15.52
C ALA A 211 15.68 4.62 15.84
N VAL A 212 15.75 5.56 14.87
CA VAL A 212 16.29 6.90 15.13
C VAL A 212 15.49 7.59 16.24
N GLY A 213 14.17 7.51 16.20
CA GLY A 213 13.30 8.12 17.21
C GLY A 213 13.52 7.56 18.61
N HIS A 214 13.61 6.24 18.75
CA HIS A 214 13.91 5.59 20.03
C HIS A 214 15.28 6.00 20.57
N ALA A 215 16.30 6.03 19.71
CA ALA A 215 17.64 6.44 20.10
C ALA A 215 17.71 7.91 20.53
N LEU A 216 17.00 8.81 19.85
CA LEU A 216 16.88 10.22 20.25
C LEU A 216 16.19 10.36 21.60
N LYS A 217 15.09 9.63 21.83
CA LYS A 217 14.34 9.65 23.09
C LYS A 217 15.16 9.06 24.26
N ALA A 218 15.96 8.04 24.00
CA ALA A 218 16.87 7.46 24.98
C ALA A 218 17.99 8.44 25.41
N ARG A 219 18.48 9.27 24.49
CA ARG A 219 19.52 10.29 24.77
C ARG A 219 18.94 11.54 25.43
N ASN A 220 17.77 11.97 24.99
CA ASN A 220 17.07 13.12 25.54
C ASN A 220 15.59 12.78 25.76
N PRO A 221 15.19 12.40 26.99
CA PRO A 221 13.79 12.08 27.29
C PRO A 221 12.81 13.23 27.03
N ASP A 222 13.28 14.48 27.03
CA ASP A 222 12.44 15.66 26.83
C ASP A 222 12.22 16.00 25.34
N VAL A 223 12.91 15.32 24.41
CA VAL A 223 12.76 15.57 22.97
C VAL A 223 11.33 15.27 22.51
N VAL A 224 10.72 16.22 21.82
CA VAL A 224 9.35 16.11 21.30
C VAL A 224 9.39 15.53 19.90
N ILE A 225 9.01 14.24 19.78
CA ILE A 225 8.99 13.52 18.51
C ILE A 225 7.55 13.34 18.07
N GLN A 226 7.28 13.67 16.81
CA GLN A 226 6.00 13.39 16.17
C GLN A 226 6.20 12.44 14.99
N TYR A 227 5.72 11.21 15.14
CA TYR A 227 5.64 10.22 14.07
C TYR A 227 4.23 10.16 13.50
N LEU A 228 4.10 9.99 12.19
CA LEU A 228 2.84 9.74 11.49
C LEU A 228 3.08 9.26 10.06
N SER A 229 2.10 8.61 9.46
CA SER A 229 2.07 8.40 8.00
C SER A 229 1.66 9.68 7.27
N ALA A 230 2.03 9.77 5.99
CA ALA A 230 1.61 10.88 5.14
C ALA A 230 0.08 10.94 4.95
N GLU A 231 -0.62 9.80 5.00
CA GLU A 231 -2.08 9.73 5.02
C GLU A 231 -2.68 10.33 6.30
N GLN A 232 -2.07 10.03 7.46
CA GLN A 232 -2.48 10.64 8.73
C GLN A 232 -2.25 12.16 8.70
N PHE A 233 -1.16 12.63 8.11
CA PHE A 233 -0.90 14.07 7.93
C PHE A 233 -2.00 14.72 7.08
N LEU A 234 -2.31 14.11 5.92
CA LEU A 234 -3.39 14.53 5.02
C LEU A 234 -4.75 14.59 5.75
N TYR A 235 -5.12 13.52 6.45
CA TYR A 235 -6.37 13.45 7.19
C TYR A 235 -6.47 14.55 8.25
N THR A 236 -5.39 14.74 9.00
CA THR A 236 -5.29 15.77 10.04
C THR A 236 -5.47 17.17 9.45
N PHE A 237 -4.88 17.42 8.29
CA PHE A 237 -4.99 18.68 7.58
C PHE A 237 -6.41 18.95 7.08
N ILE A 238 -7.04 17.97 6.41
CA ILE A 238 -8.42 18.07 5.94
C ILE A 238 -9.38 18.37 7.09
N ARG A 239 -9.20 17.69 8.23
CA ARG A 239 -10.01 17.91 9.42
C ARG A 239 -9.83 19.32 9.98
N ALA A 240 -8.60 19.81 10.09
CA ALA A 240 -8.31 21.17 10.55
C ALA A 240 -8.95 22.24 9.66
N ILE A 241 -9.02 22.02 8.33
CA ILE A 241 -9.75 22.89 7.41
C ILE A 241 -11.25 22.85 7.72
N ARG A 242 -11.85 21.66 7.83
CA ARG A 242 -13.29 21.49 8.11
C ARG A 242 -13.71 22.14 9.42
N GLU A 243 -12.91 21.98 10.47
CA GLU A 243 -13.14 22.56 11.79
C GLU A 243 -12.73 24.05 11.88
N LYS A 244 -12.23 24.65 10.78
CA LYS A 244 -11.68 26.02 10.74
C LYS A 244 -10.60 26.27 11.79
N ASN A 245 -9.84 25.22 12.15
CA ASN A 245 -8.82 25.23 13.18
C ASN A 245 -7.42 24.95 12.59
N THR A 246 -7.07 25.67 11.52
CA THR A 246 -5.77 25.53 10.86
C THR A 246 -4.61 26.06 11.69
N LEU A 247 -4.87 26.92 12.68
CA LEU A 247 -3.86 27.41 13.61
C LEU A 247 -3.37 26.29 14.54
N ALA A 248 -4.28 25.54 15.17
CA ALA A 248 -3.92 24.43 16.04
C ALA A 248 -3.16 23.34 15.27
N PHE A 249 -3.51 23.09 14.01
CA PHE A 249 -2.74 22.21 13.13
C PHE A 249 -1.27 22.65 13.01
N LYS A 250 -1.04 23.94 12.74
CA LYS A 250 0.31 24.49 12.57
C LYS A 250 1.09 24.41 13.87
N GLU A 251 0.48 24.77 14.99
CA GLU A 251 1.12 24.68 16.31
C GLU A 251 1.53 23.25 16.62
N LEU A 252 0.65 22.28 16.36
CA LEU A 252 0.92 20.87 16.60
C LEU A 252 2.18 20.38 15.87
N PHE A 253 2.31 20.65 14.56
CA PHE A 253 3.43 20.15 13.78
C PHE A 253 4.69 21.02 13.85
N ARG A 254 4.60 22.28 14.30
CA ARG A 254 5.74 23.19 14.43
C ARG A 254 6.33 23.23 15.84
N ALA A 255 5.63 22.72 16.85
CA ALA A 255 6.10 22.64 18.23
C ALA A 255 7.05 21.45 18.49
N VAL A 256 7.34 20.62 17.48
CA VAL A 256 8.12 19.39 17.63
C VAL A 256 9.62 19.66 17.44
N ASP A 257 10.44 18.81 18.05
CA ASP A 257 11.88 18.77 17.80
C ASP A 257 12.23 17.89 16.61
N VAL A 258 11.43 16.84 16.40
CA VAL A 258 11.61 15.85 15.34
C VAL A 258 10.27 15.54 14.68
N LEU A 259 10.19 15.70 13.36
CA LEU A 259 9.04 15.28 12.56
C LEU A 259 9.42 14.06 11.72
N MET A 260 8.69 12.97 11.87
CA MET A 260 8.86 11.71 11.14
C MET A 260 7.61 11.44 10.29
N ILE A 261 7.74 11.46 8.96
CA ILE A 261 6.65 11.13 8.04
C ILE A 261 6.96 9.83 7.29
N ASP A 262 6.15 8.81 7.50
CA ASP A 262 6.23 7.56 6.74
C ASP A 262 5.45 7.67 5.42
N ASP A 263 5.99 7.04 4.37
CA ASP A 263 5.36 6.87 3.05
C ASP A 263 4.86 8.18 2.42
N ILE A 264 5.76 9.17 2.25
CA ILE A 264 5.44 10.51 1.70
C ILE A 264 4.80 10.46 0.29
N GLN A 265 4.92 9.35 -0.44
CA GLN A 265 4.24 9.17 -1.72
C GLN A 265 2.70 9.32 -1.63
N PHE A 266 2.08 9.14 -0.45
CA PHE A 266 0.63 9.25 -0.31
C PHE A 266 0.08 10.69 -0.41
N ILE A 267 0.92 11.73 -0.32
CA ILE A 267 0.49 13.11 -0.60
C ILE A 267 0.64 13.50 -2.08
N ALA A 268 1.11 12.59 -2.94
CA ALA A 268 1.20 12.81 -4.37
C ALA A 268 -0.16 13.18 -4.98
N GLY A 269 -0.18 14.23 -5.82
CA GLY A 269 -1.41 14.77 -6.41
C GLY A 269 -2.37 15.48 -5.45
N LYS A 270 -1.99 15.70 -4.18
CA LYS A 270 -2.77 16.44 -3.19
C LYS A 270 -2.20 17.85 -2.96
N GLU A 271 -2.38 18.75 -3.94
CA GLU A 271 -1.76 20.09 -4.01
C GLU A 271 -1.83 20.87 -2.68
N SER A 272 -3.02 21.05 -2.11
CA SER A 272 -3.20 21.80 -0.86
C SER A 272 -2.45 21.18 0.34
N THR A 273 -2.30 19.86 0.35
CA THR A 273 -1.58 19.15 1.42
C THR A 273 -0.07 19.21 1.20
N GLN A 274 0.39 19.14 -0.05
CA GLN A 274 1.79 19.35 -0.39
C GLN A 274 2.24 20.77 -0.02
N GLU A 275 1.39 21.77 -0.26
CA GLU A 275 1.66 23.15 0.10
C GLU A 275 1.80 23.33 1.62
N GLU A 276 0.85 22.83 2.42
CA GLU A 276 0.95 22.94 3.88
C GLU A 276 2.14 22.13 4.43
N PHE A 277 2.41 20.94 3.87
CA PHE A 277 3.60 20.17 4.22
C PHE A 277 4.88 20.95 3.90
N PHE A 278 4.97 21.58 2.72
CA PHE A 278 6.10 22.41 2.33
C PHE A 278 6.33 23.57 3.31
N HIS A 279 5.28 24.25 3.76
CA HIS A 279 5.41 25.31 4.76
C HIS A 279 5.84 24.81 6.13
N THR A 280 5.29 23.68 6.57
CA THR A 280 5.66 23.02 7.83
C THR A 280 7.13 22.58 7.80
N PHE A 281 7.54 21.91 6.72
CA PHE A 281 8.91 21.50 6.45
C PHE A 281 9.90 22.67 6.56
N ASN A 282 9.67 23.75 5.80
CA ASN A 282 10.60 24.88 5.79
C ASN A 282 10.71 25.57 7.15
N THR A 283 9.60 25.60 7.91
CA THR A 283 9.59 26.16 9.26
C THR A 283 10.43 25.31 10.22
N LEU A 284 10.27 23.99 10.18
CA LEU A 284 11.05 23.08 11.02
C LEU A 284 12.55 23.13 10.68
N VAL A 285 12.89 23.10 9.40
CA VAL A 285 14.28 23.16 8.94
C VAL A 285 14.94 24.48 9.33
N SER A 286 14.25 25.62 9.19
CA SER A 286 14.81 26.94 9.57
C SER A 286 14.99 27.10 11.08
N LEU A 287 14.20 26.39 11.88
CA LEU A 287 14.34 26.31 13.35
C LEU A 287 15.37 25.26 13.80
N GLY A 288 16.07 24.59 12.88
CA GLY A 288 17.05 23.55 13.19
C GLY A 288 16.43 22.26 13.73
N LYS A 289 15.12 22.05 13.55
CA LYS A 289 14.41 20.83 13.94
C LYS A 289 14.69 19.72 12.92
N GLN A 290 14.72 18.47 13.38
CA GLN A 290 15.03 17.33 12.51
C GLN A 290 13.78 16.89 11.74
N VAL A 291 13.91 16.70 10.43
CA VAL A 291 12.87 16.09 9.58
C VAL A 291 13.39 14.76 9.05
N ILE A 292 12.61 13.69 9.23
CA ILE A 292 12.89 12.34 8.73
C ILE A 292 11.70 11.87 7.90
N LEU A 293 11.99 11.36 6.70
CA LEU A 293 10.96 11.02 5.73
C LEU A 293 11.25 9.65 5.13
N THR A 294 10.21 8.88 4.83
CA THR A 294 10.34 7.68 4.01
C THR A 294 9.53 7.76 2.72
N ALA A 295 9.97 7.02 1.70
CA ALA A 295 9.29 6.91 0.43
C ALA A 295 9.50 5.54 -0.25
N ASP A 296 8.66 5.20 -1.22
CA ASP A 296 8.89 4.05 -2.10
C ASP A 296 9.95 4.32 -3.19
N LYS A 297 10.16 5.60 -3.54
CA LYS A 297 11.07 6.06 -4.60
C LYS A 297 11.94 7.23 -4.15
N SER A 298 12.99 7.50 -4.94
CA SER A 298 13.84 8.67 -4.72
C SER A 298 13.02 9.98 -4.83
N PRO A 299 13.46 11.10 -4.22
CA PRO A 299 12.77 12.37 -4.36
C PRO A 299 12.47 12.76 -5.81
N HIS A 300 13.43 12.49 -6.71
CA HIS A 300 13.32 12.83 -8.13
C HIS A 300 12.30 11.97 -8.90
N ASP A 301 12.09 10.74 -8.46
CA ASP A 301 11.23 9.75 -9.12
C ASP A 301 9.81 9.67 -8.51
N LEU A 302 9.52 10.48 -7.49
CA LEU A 302 8.19 10.57 -6.90
C LEU A 302 7.21 11.24 -7.88
N PRO A 303 6.18 10.52 -8.37
CA PRO A 303 5.21 11.08 -9.29
C PRO A 303 4.32 12.10 -8.59
N ASN A 304 3.87 13.12 -9.32
CA ASN A 304 2.87 14.10 -8.85
C ASN A 304 3.23 14.81 -7.52
N ILE A 305 4.52 14.94 -7.22
CA ILE A 305 5.06 15.82 -6.19
C ILE A 305 5.58 17.10 -6.85
N GLU A 306 5.17 18.26 -6.32
CA GLU A 306 5.59 19.58 -6.80
C GLU A 306 7.12 19.74 -6.80
N ASP A 307 7.66 20.39 -7.84
CA ASP A 307 9.12 20.53 -8.05
C ASP A 307 9.83 21.21 -6.86
N ARG A 308 9.17 22.20 -6.23
CA ARG A 308 9.71 22.87 -5.05
C ARG A 308 9.86 21.92 -3.87
N LEU A 309 8.90 21.01 -3.68
CA LEU A 309 8.94 20.03 -2.60
C LEU A 309 10.00 18.97 -2.92
N ARG A 310 10.04 18.46 -4.16
CA ARG A 310 11.08 17.54 -4.65
C ARG A 310 12.50 18.06 -4.39
N SER A 311 12.75 19.33 -4.70
CA SER A 311 14.06 19.96 -4.44
C SER A 311 14.39 19.99 -2.94
N ARG A 312 13.41 20.27 -2.08
CA ARG A 312 13.59 20.26 -0.62
C ARG A 312 13.86 18.86 -0.07
N LEU A 313 13.12 17.86 -0.52
CA LEU A 313 13.30 16.46 -0.15
C LEU A 313 14.72 15.96 -0.49
N GLY A 314 15.27 16.40 -1.63
CA GLY A 314 16.63 16.07 -2.06
C GLY A 314 17.74 16.97 -1.50
N SER A 315 17.42 18.00 -0.71
CA SER A 315 18.42 18.98 -0.23
C SER A 315 19.26 18.50 0.96
N GLY A 316 18.86 17.40 1.60
CA GLY A 316 19.56 16.78 2.71
C GLY A 316 20.26 15.48 2.29
N LEU A 317 20.07 14.41 3.07
CA LEU A 317 20.63 13.09 2.77
C LEU A 317 19.52 12.15 2.31
N ALA A 318 19.50 11.81 1.02
CA ALA A 318 18.63 10.79 0.46
C ALA A 318 19.40 9.47 0.31
N ILE A 319 18.90 8.40 0.93
CA ILE A 319 19.52 7.07 0.91
C ILE A 319 18.52 6.02 0.47
N GLU A 320 18.97 5.17 -0.44
CA GLU A 320 18.24 3.96 -0.84
C GLU A 320 18.51 2.81 0.14
N VAL A 321 17.45 2.12 0.53
CA VAL A 321 17.49 0.85 1.26
C VAL A 321 17.22 -0.26 0.25
N HIS A 322 18.19 -1.16 0.07
CA HIS A 322 18.09 -2.24 -0.91
C HIS A 322 17.61 -3.55 -0.28
N ALA A 323 17.12 -4.46 -1.12
CA ALA A 323 16.70 -5.80 -0.68
C ALA A 323 17.85 -6.57 -0.01
N PRO A 324 17.61 -7.23 1.14
CA PRO A 324 18.62 -8.03 1.83
C PRO A 324 19.06 -9.22 0.98
N ASP A 325 20.35 -9.58 1.07
CA ASP A 325 20.88 -10.81 0.50
C ASP A 325 20.40 -12.05 1.30
N VAL A 326 20.72 -13.26 0.81
CA VAL A 326 20.29 -14.52 1.46
C VAL A 326 20.80 -14.60 2.90
N GLU A 327 22.05 -14.21 3.13
CA GLU A 327 22.70 -14.21 4.45
C GLU A 327 21.97 -13.27 5.42
N THR A 328 21.66 -12.06 4.99
CA THR A 328 20.93 -11.07 5.78
C THR A 328 19.49 -11.53 6.03
N ARG A 329 18.81 -12.12 5.05
CA ARG A 329 17.45 -12.69 5.23
C ARG A 329 17.45 -13.82 6.24
N GLN A 330 18.45 -14.69 6.19
CA GLN A 330 18.59 -15.76 7.17
C GLN A 330 18.78 -15.20 8.58
N ALA A 331 19.68 -14.22 8.75
CA ALA A 331 19.90 -13.58 10.04
C ALA A 331 18.62 -12.87 10.56
N ILE A 332 17.83 -12.25 9.68
CA ILE A 332 16.52 -11.68 10.03
C ILE A 332 15.56 -12.77 10.53
N LEU A 333 15.46 -13.90 9.83
CA LEU A 333 14.61 -15.02 10.24
C LEU A 333 15.02 -15.55 11.62
N GLU A 334 16.30 -15.76 11.84
CA GLU A 334 16.83 -16.30 13.09
C GLU A 334 16.59 -15.33 14.27
N GLN A 335 16.85 -14.04 14.08
CA GLN A 335 16.56 -13.03 15.11
C GLN A 335 15.05 -12.94 15.42
N LYS A 336 14.20 -13.00 14.39
CA LYS A 336 12.75 -12.94 14.58
C LYS A 336 12.21 -14.21 15.24
N ALA A 337 12.71 -15.38 14.86
CA ALA A 337 12.36 -16.64 15.49
C ALA A 337 12.73 -16.65 16.98
N ALA A 338 13.93 -16.18 17.32
CA ALA A 338 14.37 -16.01 18.70
C ALA A 338 13.45 -15.06 19.49
N SER A 339 13.04 -13.93 18.89
CA SER A 339 12.10 -12.98 19.54
C SER A 339 10.71 -13.56 19.79
N MET A 340 10.36 -14.62 19.07
CA MET A 340 9.09 -15.34 19.22
C MET A 340 9.20 -16.55 20.13
N ASP A 341 10.38 -16.89 20.67
CA ASP A 341 10.63 -18.18 21.34
C ASP A 341 10.26 -19.37 20.43
N LEU A 342 10.68 -19.28 19.17
CA LEU A 342 10.49 -20.32 18.16
C LEU A 342 11.84 -20.95 17.82
N GLU A 343 11.96 -22.25 18.06
CA GLU A 343 13.11 -23.02 17.60
C GLU A 343 13.00 -23.23 16.09
N LEU A 344 13.75 -22.44 15.31
CA LEU A 344 13.81 -22.52 13.85
C LEU A 344 15.07 -23.29 13.43
N PRO A 345 14.95 -24.52 12.90
CA PRO A 345 16.10 -25.26 12.42
C PRO A 345 16.83 -24.53 11.29
N HIS A 346 18.16 -24.62 11.29
CA HIS A 346 19.03 -23.90 10.36
C HIS A 346 18.75 -24.25 8.88
N ASP A 347 18.44 -25.51 8.60
CA ASP A 347 18.08 -25.96 7.26
C ASP A 347 16.76 -25.33 6.77
N VAL A 348 15.79 -25.13 7.68
CA VAL A 348 14.55 -24.40 7.41
C VAL A 348 14.82 -22.90 7.24
N SER A 349 15.68 -22.28 8.05
CA SER A 349 16.03 -20.86 7.92
C SER A 349 16.69 -20.56 6.57
N VAL A 350 17.67 -21.38 6.16
CA VAL A 350 18.32 -21.31 4.85
C VAL A 350 17.31 -21.54 3.72
N TYR A 351 16.41 -22.52 3.88
CA TYR A 351 15.37 -22.80 2.90
C TYR A 351 14.45 -21.60 2.68
N LEU A 352 13.94 -20.99 3.75
CA LEU A 352 13.08 -19.80 3.67
C LEU A 352 13.82 -18.61 3.09
N ALA A 353 15.04 -18.32 3.56
CA ALA A 353 15.86 -17.22 3.06
C ALA A 353 16.17 -17.37 1.56
N THR A 354 16.34 -18.59 1.07
CA THR A 354 16.62 -18.85 -0.35
C THR A 354 15.37 -18.71 -1.23
N ASN A 355 14.20 -19.15 -0.75
CA ASN A 355 12.99 -19.25 -1.57
C ASN A 355 12.02 -18.06 -1.41
N ILE A 356 12.27 -17.14 -0.47
CA ILE A 356 11.48 -15.92 -0.27
C ILE A 356 12.38 -14.71 -0.55
N ALA A 357 12.43 -14.28 -1.81
CA ALA A 357 13.32 -13.22 -2.29
C ALA A 357 12.65 -11.83 -2.44
N SER A 358 11.37 -11.71 -2.10
CA SER A 358 10.53 -10.55 -2.39
C SER A 358 10.79 -9.36 -1.47
N ASN A 359 10.51 -9.49 -0.17
CA ASN A 359 10.72 -8.45 0.85
C ASN A 359 10.69 -9.03 2.27
N VAL A 360 11.18 -8.27 3.25
CA VAL A 360 11.25 -8.71 4.66
C VAL A 360 9.86 -8.98 5.25
N ARG A 361 8.82 -8.25 4.82
CA ARG A 361 7.45 -8.50 5.32
C ARG A 361 6.92 -9.87 4.92
N GLU A 362 7.19 -10.33 3.70
CA GLU A 362 6.83 -11.69 3.27
C GLU A 362 7.62 -12.76 4.02
N LEU A 363 8.90 -12.49 4.29
CA LEU A 363 9.77 -13.35 5.09
C LEU A 363 9.24 -13.51 6.53
N GLU A 364 8.90 -12.39 7.17
CA GLU A 364 8.27 -12.36 8.50
C GLU A 364 6.88 -13.02 8.48
N GLY A 365 6.09 -12.78 7.43
CA GLY A 365 4.78 -13.40 7.24
C GLY A 365 4.85 -14.92 7.12
N ALA A 366 5.85 -15.44 6.41
CA ALA A 366 6.10 -16.87 6.30
C ALA A 366 6.52 -17.48 7.64
N LEU A 367 7.44 -16.82 8.36
CA LEU A 367 7.87 -17.25 9.68
C LEU A 367 6.70 -17.27 10.68
N ASN A 368 5.91 -16.19 10.74
CA ASN A 368 4.72 -16.09 11.59
C ASN A 368 3.72 -17.21 11.29
N ARG A 369 3.52 -17.54 10.01
CA ARG A 369 2.64 -18.63 9.60
C ARG A 369 3.17 -19.97 10.11
N LEU A 370 4.45 -20.26 9.91
CA LEU A 370 5.06 -21.50 10.41
C LEU A 370 5.00 -21.60 11.93
N ALA A 371 5.29 -20.50 12.64
CA ALA A 371 5.19 -20.42 14.09
C ALA A 371 3.76 -20.73 14.57
N ALA A 372 2.75 -20.13 13.93
CA ALA A 372 1.36 -20.35 14.26
C ALA A 372 0.95 -21.81 14.04
N PHE A 373 1.28 -22.41 12.89
CA PHE A 373 0.92 -23.80 12.62
C PHE A 373 1.66 -24.79 13.53
N SER A 374 2.97 -24.63 13.75
CA SER A 374 3.74 -25.49 14.64
C SER A 374 3.17 -25.49 16.07
N ARG A 375 2.76 -24.31 16.58
CA ARG A 375 2.10 -24.20 17.89
C ARG A 375 0.73 -24.86 17.94
N LEU A 376 -0.05 -24.76 16.86
CA LEU A 376 -1.40 -25.33 16.80
C LEU A 376 -1.40 -26.84 16.60
N THR A 377 -0.45 -27.39 15.85
CA THR A 377 -0.38 -28.82 15.52
C THR A 377 0.61 -29.60 16.39
N GLY A 378 1.51 -28.90 17.10
CA GLY A 378 2.60 -29.50 17.85
C GLY A 378 3.68 -30.14 16.97
N GLN A 379 3.65 -29.90 15.65
CA GLN A 379 4.62 -30.47 14.72
C GLN A 379 5.93 -29.69 14.73
N GLU A 380 7.03 -30.43 14.61
CA GLU A 380 8.37 -29.85 14.44
C GLU A 380 8.50 -29.14 13.10
N LEU A 381 9.25 -28.03 13.09
CA LEU A 381 9.54 -27.27 11.90
C LEU A 381 10.54 -28.01 11.02
N THR A 382 10.06 -28.68 9.98
CA THR A 382 10.90 -29.33 8.96
C THR A 382 10.74 -28.66 7.60
N ILE A 383 11.69 -28.89 6.68
CA ILE A 383 11.57 -28.39 5.29
C ILE A 383 10.29 -28.92 4.63
N ALA A 384 9.91 -30.17 4.90
CA ALA A 384 8.69 -30.77 4.35
C ALA A 384 7.44 -30.02 4.85
N PHE A 385 7.38 -29.74 6.14
CA PHE A 385 6.31 -28.93 6.74
C PHE A 385 6.28 -27.52 6.16
N ALA A 386 7.43 -26.86 6.03
CA ALA A 386 7.51 -25.52 5.45
C ALA A 386 7.00 -25.47 4.00
N LYS A 387 7.34 -26.46 3.17
CA LYS A 387 6.86 -26.60 1.78
C LYS A 387 5.36 -26.76 1.70
N ASP A 388 4.78 -27.55 2.59
CA ASP A 388 3.34 -27.82 2.61
C ASP A 388 2.56 -26.56 3.03
N GLN A 389 2.99 -25.90 4.11
CA GLN A 389 2.27 -24.77 4.70
C GLN A 389 2.49 -23.43 3.96
N LEU A 390 3.60 -23.30 3.23
CA LEU A 390 3.93 -22.08 2.47
C LEU A 390 3.73 -22.23 0.96
N ARG A 391 3.04 -23.29 0.52
CA ARG A 391 2.86 -23.61 -0.90
C ARG A 391 2.37 -22.41 -1.72
N ASP A 392 1.43 -21.64 -1.20
CA ASP A 392 0.87 -20.47 -1.90
C ASP A 392 1.83 -19.29 -1.97
N LEU A 393 2.65 -19.08 -0.93
CA LEU A 393 3.66 -18.01 -0.90
C LEU A 393 4.85 -18.35 -1.80
N LEU A 394 5.27 -19.62 -1.79
CA LEU A 394 6.42 -20.11 -2.57
C LEU A 394 6.08 -20.30 -4.05
N ARG A 395 4.80 -20.54 -4.39
CA ARG A 395 4.34 -20.66 -5.78
C ARG A 395 4.43 -19.36 -6.57
N VAL A 396 4.36 -18.20 -5.92
CA VAL A 396 4.49 -16.89 -6.57
C VAL A 396 5.91 -16.66 -7.12
N GLN A 397 6.91 -17.42 -6.66
CA GLN A 397 8.31 -17.27 -7.08
C GLN A 397 8.85 -18.40 -7.98
N THR A 398 8.05 -19.44 -8.30
CA THR A 398 8.53 -20.64 -9.02
C THR A 398 8.23 -20.68 -10.53
N LYS A 399 8.20 -19.54 -11.23
CA LYS A 399 8.43 -19.54 -12.68
C LYS A 399 9.29 -18.34 -13.07
N VAL A 400 10.60 -18.46 -12.80
CA VAL A 400 11.58 -17.62 -13.50
C VAL A 400 11.49 -18.02 -14.96
N VAL A 401 10.90 -17.17 -15.80
CA VAL A 401 10.78 -17.40 -17.24
C VAL A 401 12.19 -17.53 -17.81
N GLY A 402 12.58 -18.75 -18.22
CA GLY A 402 13.87 -19.01 -18.84
C GLY A 402 13.88 -18.61 -20.30
N MET A 403 15.07 -18.39 -20.87
CA MET A 403 15.19 -18.17 -22.32
C MET A 403 14.59 -19.33 -23.13
N ASP A 404 14.74 -20.56 -22.64
CA ASP A 404 14.21 -21.76 -23.28
C ASP A 404 12.68 -21.77 -23.28
N ASP A 405 12.04 -21.26 -22.23
CA ASP A 405 10.58 -21.17 -22.13
C ASP A 405 10.06 -20.13 -23.13
N ILE A 406 10.74 -18.98 -23.24
CA ILE A 406 10.43 -17.94 -24.22
C ILE A 406 10.57 -18.50 -25.65
N GLN A 407 11.65 -19.20 -25.94
CA GLN A 407 11.86 -19.81 -27.26
C GLN A 407 10.77 -20.82 -27.61
N LYS A 408 10.39 -21.69 -26.67
CA LYS A 408 9.30 -22.66 -26.88
C LYS A 408 7.98 -21.97 -27.13
N GLN A 409 7.61 -21.01 -26.27
CA GLN A 409 6.33 -20.33 -26.35
C GLN A 409 6.19 -19.52 -27.64
N VAL A 410 7.24 -18.82 -28.04
CA VAL A 410 7.26 -18.05 -29.29
C VAL A 410 7.21 -18.99 -30.50
N ALA A 411 7.95 -20.10 -30.46
CA ALA A 411 7.92 -21.09 -31.54
C ALA A 411 6.53 -21.71 -31.71
N GLU A 412 5.88 -22.08 -30.61
CA GLU A 412 4.52 -22.61 -30.61
C GLU A 412 3.50 -21.60 -31.15
N TYR A 413 3.55 -20.35 -30.67
CA TYR A 413 2.65 -19.28 -31.10
C TYR A 413 2.73 -19.01 -32.61
N PHE A 414 3.94 -18.86 -33.14
CA PHE A 414 4.16 -18.60 -34.57
C PHE A 414 4.18 -19.88 -35.42
N LYS A 415 3.91 -21.05 -34.83
CA LYS A 415 3.87 -22.36 -35.50
C LYS A 415 5.16 -22.70 -36.25
N ILE A 416 6.30 -22.39 -35.64
CA ILE A 416 7.63 -22.77 -36.12
C ILE A 416 8.31 -23.72 -35.13
N ARG A 417 9.41 -24.37 -35.52
CA ARG A 417 10.17 -25.20 -34.59
C ARG A 417 11.19 -24.33 -33.85
N VAL A 418 11.50 -24.67 -32.60
CA VAL A 418 12.56 -23.99 -31.83
C VAL A 418 13.90 -24.00 -32.58
N ALA A 419 14.22 -25.09 -33.29
CA ALA A 419 15.41 -25.16 -34.15
C ALA A 419 15.45 -24.07 -35.24
N ASP A 420 14.29 -23.62 -35.74
CA ASP A 420 14.21 -22.56 -36.74
C ASP A 420 14.61 -21.19 -36.14
N LEU A 421 14.42 -20.98 -34.83
CA LEU A 421 14.91 -19.79 -34.13
C LEU A 421 16.45 -19.74 -34.11
N HIS A 422 17.13 -20.87 -34.12
CA HIS A 422 18.59 -20.96 -34.15
C HIS A 422 19.15 -20.88 -35.58
N ALA A 423 18.40 -21.35 -36.58
CA ALA A 423 18.84 -21.38 -37.97
C ALA A 423 19.19 -19.99 -38.55
N PRO A 424 20.18 -19.85 -39.46
CA PRO A 424 20.56 -18.56 -40.07
C PRO A 424 19.55 -18.01 -41.10
N ARG A 425 18.36 -18.61 -41.19
CA ARG A 425 17.29 -18.25 -42.12
C ARG A 425 16.79 -16.82 -41.91
N ARG A 426 16.65 -16.08 -43.01
CA ARG A 426 16.28 -14.65 -43.04
C ARG A 426 14.87 -14.37 -43.56
N ASP A 427 14.11 -15.40 -43.93
CA ASP A 427 12.73 -15.25 -44.35
C ASP A 427 11.86 -14.70 -43.21
N ARG A 428 10.95 -13.78 -43.53
CA ARG A 428 10.15 -13.03 -42.54
C ARG A 428 9.37 -13.96 -41.59
N ALA A 429 8.92 -15.11 -42.09
CA ALA A 429 8.19 -16.12 -41.32
C ALA A 429 9.00 -16.70 -40.15
N VAL A 430 10.33 -16.68 -40.21
CA VAL A 430 11.21 -17.16 -39.13
C VAL A 430 11.96 -16.01 -38.46
N ALA A 431 12.37 -15.00 -39.24
CA ALA A 431 13.09 -13.84 -38.73
C ALA A 431 12.24 -13.00 -37.76
N ARG A 432 10.93 -12.81 -38.04
CA ARG A 432 10.05 -12.02 -37.16
C ARG A 432 9.81 -12.72 -35.82
N PRO A 433 9.41 -14.00 -35.74
CA PRO A 433 9.30 -14.71 -34.46
C PRO A 433 10.61 -14.70 -33.66
N ARG A 434 11.75 -14.84 -34.32
CA ARG A 434 13.06 -14.77 -33.67
C ARG A 434 13.36 -13.41 -33.07
N GLN A 435 13.06 -12.33 -33.79
CA GLN A 435 13.21 -10.97 -33.27
C GLN A 435 12.31 -10.74 -32.06
N VAL A 436 11.07 -11.23 -32.09
CA VAL A 436 10.13 -11.20 -30.96
C VAL A 436 10.69 -11.99 -29.77
N ALA A 437 11.21 -13.19 -29.97
CA ALA A 437 11.81 -13.99 -28.89
C ALA A 437 13.02 -13.29 -28.25
N MET A 438 13.90 -12.68 -29.04
CA MET A 438 15.05 -11.91 -28.54
C MET A 438 14.60 -10.69 -27.73
N TYR A 439 13.57 -9.97 -28.22
CA TYR A 439 12.97 -8.84 -27.52
C TYR A 439 12.37 -9.28 -26.18
N LEU A 440 11.57 -10.35 -26.17
CA LEU A 440 10.96 -10.89 -24.93
C LEU A 440 12.02 -11.39 -23.95
N CYS A 441 13.09 -12.05 -24.41
CA CYS A 441 14.21 -12.40 -23.54
C CYS A 441 14.85 -11.16 -22.90
N LYS A 442 14.92 -10.04 -23.62
CA LYS A 442 15.48 -8.81 -23.08
C LYS A 442 14.55 -8.11 -22.09
N GLN A 443 13.23 -8.23 -22.26
CA GLN A 443 12.23 -7.63 -21.37
C GLN A 443 11.97 -8.46 -20.12
N LEU A 444 11.87 -9.79 -20.26
CA LEU A 444 11.40 -10.69 -19.22
C LEU A 444 12.52 -11.40 -18.45
N THR A 445 13.79 -11.21 -18.84
CA THR A 445 14.94 -11.84 -18.17
C THR A 445 16.07 -10.83 -17.91
N SER A 446 16.90 -11.09 -16.89
CA SER A 446 18.08 -10.27 -16.53
C SER A 446 19.32 -10.53 -17.40
N ARG A 447 19.15 -11.12 -18.59
CA ARG A 447 20.26 -11.62 -19.42
C ARG A 447 20.84 -10.53 -20.33
N SER A 448 22.15 -10.62 -20.57
CA SER A 448 22.87 -9.66 -21.41
C SER A 448 22.63 -9.92 -22.91
N TYR A 449 22.83 -8.90 -23.77
CA TYR A 449 22.74 -9.09 -25.24
C TYR A 449 23.66 -10.20 -25.77
N PRO A 450 24.91 -10.35 -25.30
CA PRO A 450 25.76 -11.50 -25.62
C PRO A 450 25.16 -12.85 -25.19
N ASP A 451 24.57 -12.94 -24.00
CA ASP A 451 23.95 -14.20 -23.52
C ASP A 451 22.77 -14.60 -24.38
N ILE A 452 21.92 -13.62 -24.72
CA ILE A 452 20.79 -13.83 -25.63
C ILE A 452 21.35 -14.28 -27.00
N GLY A 453 22.37 -13.62 -27.53
CA GLY A 453 22.99 -14.00 -28.80
C GLY A 453 23.47 -15.46 -28.82
N ARG A 454 24.13 -15.90 -27.74
CA ARG A 454 24.54 -17.30 -27.55
C ARG A 454 23.37 -18.27 -27.55
N ALA A 455 22.31 -17.96 -26.81
CA ALA A 455 21.10 -18.78 -26.74
C ALA A 455 20.35 -18.88 -28.08
N PHE A 456 20.54 -17.91 -28.98
CA PHE A 456 19.94 -17.92 -30.32
C PHE A 456 20.97 -18.33 -31.39
N GLY A 457 21.66 -19.45 -31.21
CA GLY A 457 22.56 -20.02 -32.23
C GLY A 457 23.88 -19.26 -32.43
N GLY A 458 24.43 -18.67 -31.37
CA GLY A 458 25.76 -18.04 -31.41
C GLY A 458 25.81 -16.71 -32.17
N ARG A 459 24.74 -15.91 -32.12
CA ARG A 459 24.66 -14.62 -32.82
C ARG A 459 25.39 -13.51 -32.07
N ASP A 460 25.90 -12.55 -32.83
CA ASP A 460 26.54 -11.36 -32.28
C ASP A 460 25.56 -10.51 -31.47
N HIS A 461 26.06 -9.90 -30.39
CA HIS A 461 25.29 -9.02 -29.51
C HIS A 461 24.63 -7.85 -30.27
N THR A 462 25.30 -7.33 -31.32
CA THR A 462 24.76 -6.28 -32.20
C THR A 462 23.53 -6.74 -32.98
N THR A 463 23.46 -8.02 -33.36
CA THR A 463 22.30 -8.61 -34.03
C THR A 463 21.09 -8.64 -33.11
N VAL A 464 21.31 -8.99 -31.84
CA VAL A 464 20.24 -8.99 -30.82
C VAL A 464 19.76 -7.57 -30.55
N MET A 465 20.68 -6.62 -30.43
CA MET A 465 20.36 -5.22 -30.20
C MET A 465 19.55 -4.63 -31.36
N HIS A 466 19.96 -4.90 -32.60
CA HIS A 466 19.20 -4.54 -33.79
C HIS A 466 17.82 -5.21 -33.82
N ALA A 467 17.73 -6.50 -33.50
CA ALA A 467 16.45 -7.22 -33.44
C ALA A 467 15.48 -6.59 -32.43
N CYS A 468 15.96 -6.23 -31.23
CA CYS A 468 15.15 -5.57 -30.21
C CYS A 468 14.66 -4.20 -30.70
N GLN A 469 15.55 -3.37 -31.25
CA GLN A 469 15.18 -2.05 -31.77
C GLN A 469 14.16 -2.15 -32.92
N GLN A 470 14.30 -3.15 -33.79
CA GLN A 470 13.34 -3.39 -34.87
C GLN A 470 11.96 -3.73 -34.33
N ILE A 471 11.84 -4.54 -33.27
CA ILE A 471 10.55 -4.83 -32.64
C ILE A 471 9.96 -3.57 -32.00
N VAL A 472 10.75 -2.79 -31.25
CA VAL A 472 10.29 -1.52 -30.67
C VAL A 472 9.70 -0.59 -31.73
N ASN A 473 10.42 -0.39 -32.84
CA ASN A 473 9.94 0.46 -33.94
C ASN A 473 8.67 -0.08 -34.63
N LEU A 474 8.47 -1.40 -34.63
CA LEU A 474 7.30 -2.03 -35.24
C LEU A 474 6.08 -2.00 -34.31
N LEU A 475 6.28 -2.06 -33.00
CA LEU A 475 5.18 -1.93 -32.02
C LEU A 475 4.49 -0.56 -32.12
N GLU A 476 5.18 0.48 -32.56
CA GLU A 476 4.57 1.80 -32.81
C GLU A 476 3.65 1.83 -34.05
N ARG A 477 3.82 0.88 -34.99
CA ARG A 477 3.24 0.96 -36.35
C ARG A 477 2.36 -0.22 -36.73
N ASP A 478 2.47 -1.35 -36.03
CA ASP A 478 1.81 -2.61 -36.34
C ASP A 478 0.95 -3.06 -35.14
N ALA A 479 -0.33 -2.72 -35.18
CA ALA A 479 -1.28 -3.06 -34.12
C ALA A 479 -1.40 -4.58 -33.89
N ARG A 480 -1.24 -5.39 -34.93
CA ARG A 480 -1.30 -6.86 -34.80
C ARG A 480 -0.09 -7.38 -34.03
N LEU A 481 1.08 -6.83 -34.30
CA LEU A 481 2.30 -7.21 -33.56
C LEU A 481 2.20 -6.81 -32.08
N VAL A 482 1.55 -5.68 -31.76
CA VAL A 482 1.29 -5.27 -30.37
C VAL A 482 0.43 -6.32 -29.65
N GLU A 483 -0.64 -6.78 -30.29
CA GLU A 483 -1.50 -7.84 -29.74
C GLU A 483 -0.74 -9.16 -29.57
N ASP A 484 0.05 -9.57 -30.57
CA ASP A 484 0.86 -10.78 -30.53
C ASP A 484 1.86 -10.76 -29.37
N VAL A 485 2.60 -9.66 -29.22
CA VAL A 485 3.61 -9.50 -28.15
C VAL A 485 2.95 -9.46 -26.79
N LYS A 486 1.84 -8.72 -26.63
CA LYS A 486 1.10 -8.65 -25.38
C LYS A 486 0.53 -10.00 -24.97
N LEU A 487 0.00 -10.78 -25.91
CA LEU A 487 -0.49 -12.12 -25.66
C LEU A 487 0.66 -13.06 -25.26
N LEU A 488 1.80 -13.00 -25.94
CA LEU A 488 2.99 -13.77 -25.56
C LEU A 488 3.53 -13.40 -24.18
N GLU A 489 3.59 -12.10 -23.84
CA GLU A 489 3.93 -11.61 -22.50
C GLU A 489 2.96 -12.17 -21.46
N GLN A 490 1.65 -12.12 -21.74
CA GLN A 490 0.65 -12.72 -20.88
C GLN A 490 0.84 -14.23 -20.74
N MET A 491 1.04 -15.00 -21.81
CA MET A 491 1.22 -16.45 -21.72
C MET A 491 2.50 -16.85 -20.96
N LEU A 492 3.56 -16.03 -21.05
CA LEU A 492 4.82 -16.25 -20.36
C LEU A 492 4.75 -15.86 -18.88
N THR A 493 3.90 -14.90 -18.52
CA THR A 493 3.77 -14.37 -17.15
C THR A 493 2.51 -14.86 -16.42
N ALA A 494 1.54 -15.44 -17.14
CA ALA A 494 0.30 -15.98 -16.59
C ALA A 494 0.44 -17.46 -16.24
N ARG A 495 0.30 -17.72 -14.94
CA ARG A 495 -0.32 -18.86 -14.24
C ARG A 495 -0.13 -20.26 -14.82
#